data_AF-A0A2G2PII0-F1
#
_entry.id   AF-A0A2G2PII0-F1
#
_cell.length_a   1.000
_cell.length_b   1.000
_cell.length_c   1.000
_cell.angle_alpha   90.00
_cell.angle_beta   90.00
_cell.angle_gamma   90.00
#
_symmetry.space_group_name_H-M   'P 1'
#
loop_
_entity.id
_entity.type
_entity.pdbx_description
1 polymer ?
#
loop_
_entity_poly.entity_id
_entity_poly.type
_entity_poly.pdbx_seq_one_letter_code
_entity_poly.pdbx_strand_id
1 'polypeptide(L)'
;IVLAVTALTSFSEDEFVEVYIDDKYNLDLKKWFKDKNPQALANMIEKMTEAYRKDYWDADIKTVKKLLKLYEELEKEFNGES
;
A
#
# COMPACT_ATOMS: atom_id res chain seq x y z
N ILE A 1 6.86 26.37 1.95
CA ILE A 1 7.25 25.29 0.99
C ILE A 1 7.17 23.92 1.67
N VAL A 2 7.72 23.73 2.88
CA VAL A 2 7.65 22.45 3.62
C VAL A 2 6.22 21.90 3.78
N LEU A 3 5.25 22.71 4.21
CA LEU A 3 3.83 22.31 4.31
C LEU A 3 3.20 21.86 2.98
N ALA A 4 3.58 22.50 1.87
CA ALA A 4 3.02 22.18 0.56
C ALA A 4 3.58 20.86 0.02
N VAL A 5 4.85 20.54 0.30
CA VAL A 5 5.45 19.27 -0.08
C VAL A 5 4.80 18.13 0.71
N THR A 6 4.66 18.24 2.04
CA THR A 6 3.99 17.20 2.84
C THR A 6 2.54 16.98 2.39
N ALA A 7 1.77 18.04 2.13
CA ALA A 7 0.38 17.88 1.67
C ALA A 7 0.27 17.26 0.27
N LEU A 8 1.19 17.58 -0.65
CA LEU A 8 1.24 16.98 -1.99
C LEU A 8 1.63 15.49 -1.92
N THR A 9 2.56 15.15 -1.02
CA THR A 9 2.94 13.77 -0.73
C THR A 9 1.70 13.02 -0.20
N SER A 10 1.09 13.48 0.91
CA SER A 10 -0.09 12.81 1.50
C SER A 10 -1.22 12.55 0.49
N PHE A 11 -1.51 13.52 -0.39
CA PHE A 11 -2.50 13.33 -1.45
C PHE A 11 -2.16 12.15 -2.38
N SER A 12 -0.88 12.00 -2.72
CA SER A 12 -0.37 10.91 -3.56
C SER A 12 -0.45 9.55 -2.83
N GLU A 13 -0.19 9.51 -1.52
CA GLU A 13 -0.33 8.29 -0.73
C GLU A 13 -1.79 7.87 -0.50
N ASP A 14 -2.70 8.82 -0.26
CA ASP A 14 -4.13 8.53 -0.15
C ASP A 14 -4.67 7.98 -1.47
N GLU A 15 -4.34 8.63 -2.59
CA GLU A 15 -4.72 8.15 -3.94
C GLU A 15 -4.12 6.77 -4.24
N PHE A 16 -2.90 6.51 -3.77
CA PHE A 16 -2.29 5.19 -3.88
C PHE A 16 -3.14 4.11 -3.17
N VAL A 17 -3.56 4.36 -1.93
CA VAL A 17 -4.40 3.41 -1.18
C VAL A 17 -5.71 3.18 -1.92
N GLU A 18 -6.38 4.25 -2.31
CA GLU A 18 -7.64 4.17 -3.02
C GLU A 18 -7.54 3.35 -4.32
N VAL A 19 -6.49 3.58 -5.12
CA VAL A 19 -6.35 2.93 -6.41
C VAL A 19 -5.86 1.50 -6.28
N TYR A 20 -4.76 1.26 -5.55
CA TYR A 20 -4.07 -0.04 -5.57
C TYR A 20 -4.54 -1.01 -4.49
N ILE A 21 -5.06 -0.50 -3.38
CA ILE A 21 -5.44 -1.31 -2.20
C ILE A 21 -6.95 -1.45 -2.11
N ASP A 22 -7.68 -0.36 -2.34
CA ASP A 22 -9.14 -0.34 -2.31
C ASP A 22 -9.74 -0.71 -3.66
N ASP A 23 -8.92 -0.78 -4.70
CA ASP A 23 -9.32 -1.08 -6.07
C ASP A 23 -10.52 -0.21 -6.49
N LYS A 24 -10.39 1.11 -6.30
CA LYS A 24 -11.44 2.11 -6.56
C LYS A 24 -12.14 1.97 -7.92
N TYR A 25 -11.44 1.42 -8.90
CA TYR A 25 -11.94 1.23 -10.27
C TYR A 25 -12.39 -0.20 -10.58
N ASN A 26 -12.37 -1.12 -9.62
CA ASN A 26 -12.73 -2.54 -9.74
C ASN A 26 -12.01 -3.24 -10.90
N LEU A 27 -10.68 -3.12 -10.93
CA LEU A 27 -9.82 -3.65 -11.98
C LEU A 27 -9.26 -5.04 -11.65
N ASP A 28 -9.69 -5.64 -10.54
CA ASP A 28 -9.16 -6.91 -10.02
C ASP A 28 -7.64 -6.83 -9.75
N LEU A 29 -7.14 -5.68 -9.27
CA LEU A 29 -5.70 -5.44 -9.14
C LEU A 29 -5.01 -6.46 -8.24
N LYS A 30 -5.65 -6.88 -7.15
CA LYS A 30 -5.11 -7.93 -6.26
C LYS A 30 -4.83 -9.21 -7.04
N LYS A 31 -5.75 -9.63 -7.92
CA LYS A 31 -5.56 -10.81 -8.77
C LYS A 31 -4.45 -10.57 -9.80
N TRP A 32 -4.45 -9.41 -10.44
CA TRP A 32 -3.43 -9.07 -11.43
C TRP A 32 -2.01 -9.11 -10.84
N PHE A 33 -1.80 -8.54 -9.65
CA PHE A 33 -0.50 -8.61 -8.97
C PHE A 33 -0.11 -10.05 -8.62
N LYS A 34 -1.05 -10.86 -8.12
CA LYS A 34 -0.82 -12.29 -7.86
C LYS A 34 -0.40 -13.06 -9.13
N ASP A 35 -0.98 -12.74 -10.28
CA ASP A 35 -0.67 -13.44 -11.53
C ASP A 35 0.63 -12.95 -12.19
N LYS A 36 1.05 -11.70 -11.93
CA LYS A 36 2.14 -11.04 -12.68
C LYS A 36 3.39 -10.79 -11.87
N ASN A 37 3.27 -10.13 -10.73
CA ASN A 37 4.40 -9.81 -9.87
C ASN A 37 3.89 -9.57 -8.45
N PRO A 38 3.77 -10.63 -7.67
CA PRO A 38 3.13 -10.53 -6.37
C PRO A 38 3.98 -9.73 -5.37
N GLN A 39 5.30 -9.82 -5.49
CA GLN A 39 6.25 -9.05 -4.70
C GLN A 39 6.14 -7.55 -4.92
N ALA A 40 5.73 -7.11 -6.12
CA ALA A 40 5.62 -5.68 -6.41
C ALA A 40 4.62 -4.98 -5.47
N LEU A 41 3.46 -5.60 -5.23
CA LEU A 41 2.45 -5.02 -4.34
C LEU A 41 2.93 -4.99 -2.89
N ALA A 42 3.59 -6.06 -2.42
CA ALA A 42 4.18 -6.10 -1.08
C ALA A 42 5.24 -5.00 -0.88
N ASN A 43 6.15 -4.83 -1.84
CA ASN A 43 7.17 -3.78 -1.81
C ASN A 43 6.57 -2.37 -1.83
N MET A 44 5.45 -2.17 -2.54
CA MET A 44 4.75 -0.88 -2.53
C MET A 44 4.13 -0.62 -1.15
N ILE A 45 3.50 -1.63 -0.54
CA ILE A 45 2.94 -1.54 0.81
C ILE A 45 4.04 -1.25 1.86
N GLU A 46 5.21 -1.86 1.73
CA GLU A 46 6.36 -1.60 2.61
C GLU A 46 6.72 -0.10 2.59
N LYS A 47 6.82 0.51 1.41
CA LYS A 47 7.11 1.95 1.27
C LYS A 47 6.04 2.83 1.90
N MET A 48 4.77 2.46 1.76
CA MET A 48 3.65 3.20 2.37
C MET A 48 3.71 3.15 3.90
N THR A 49 3.97 1.97 4.46
CA THR A 49 4.12 1.82 5.92
C THR A 49 5.39 2.48 6.45
N GLU A 50 6.45 2.57 5.64
CA GLU A 50 7.63 3.37 5.95
C GLU A 50 7.33 4.87 5.95
N ALA A 51 6.53 5.37 5.00
CA ALA A 51 6.11 6.77 4.94
C ALA A 51 5.29 7.16 6.19
N TYR A 52 4.38 6.29 6.62
CA TYR A 52 3.65 6.45 7.89
C TYR A 52 4.62 6.48 9.09
N ARG A 53 5.56 5.53 9.18
CA ARG A 53 6.53 5.45 10.30
C ARG A 53 7.44 6.68 10.41
N LYS A 54 7.68 7.38 9.30
CA LYS A 54 8.55 8.57 9.22
C LYS A 54 7.78 9.89 9.30
N ASP A 55 6.49 9.85 9.63
CA ASP A 55 5.61 11.02 9.69
C ASP A 55 5.51 11.79 8.35
N TYR A 56 5.73 11.10 7.22
CA TYR A 56 5.58 11.69 5.88
C TYR A 56 4.16 11.57 5.34
N TRP A 57 3.37 10.66 5.91
CA TRP A 57 1.97 10.43 5.56
C TRP A 57 1.15 10.21 6.83
N ASP A 58 0.19 11.10 7.07
CA ASP A 58 -0.71 11.10 8.25
C ASP A 58 -1.98 10.30 7.98
N ALA A 59 -1.81 8.98 7.85
CA ALA A 59 -2.90 8.05 7.62
C ALA A 59 -3.63 7.68 8.91
N ASP A 60 -4.92 7.39 8.82
CA ASP A 60 -5.63 6.80 9.95
C ASP A 60 -5.12 5.38 10.27
N ILE A 61 -5.18 5.01 11.54
CA ILE A 61 -4.60 3.74 12.02
C ILE A 61 -5.28 2.50 11.42
N LYS A 62 -6.53 2.60 10.95
CA LYS A 62 -7.23 1.49 10.30
C LYS A 62 -6.64 1.26 8.91
N THR A 63 -6.33 2.32 8.17
CA THR A 63 -5.67 2.25 6.87
C THR A 63 -4.30 1.58 7.00
N VAL A 64 -3.49 1.98 7.98
CA VAL A 64 -2.19 1.34 8.23
C VAL A 64 -2.32 -0.13 8.60
N LYS A 65 -3.29 -0.49 9.45
CA LYS A 65 -3.57 -1.90 9.80
C LYS A 65 -4.01 -2.72 8.59
N LYS A 66 -4.80 -2.13 7.68
CA LYS A 66 -5.22 -2.77 6.43
C LYS A 66 -4.00 -3.10 5.55
N LEU A 67 -3.08 -2.15 5.40
CA LEU A 67 -1.84 -2.31 4.66
C LEU A 67 -0.99 -3.46 5.23
N LEU A 68 -0.74 -3.46 6.54
CA LEU A 68 0.04 -4.51 7.20
C LEU A 68 -0.59 -5.90 7.05
N LYS A 69 -1.93 -6.00 7.21
CA LYS A 69 -2.63 -7.26 7.00
C LYS A 69 -2.47 -7.77 5.58
N LEU A 70 -2.60 -6.89 4.58
CA LEU A 70 -2.42 -7.27 3.19
C LEU A 70 -0.98 -7.69 2.90
N TYR A 71 0.02 -7.01 3.46
CA TYR A 71 1.42 -7.43 3.37
C TYR A 71 1.63 -8.85 3.90
N GLU A 72 1.11 -9.16 5.08
CA GLU A 72 1.19 -10.52 5.65
C GLU A 72 0.47 -11.57 4.81
N GLU A 73 -0.68 -11.24 4.21
CA GLU A 73 -1.40 -12.13 3.29
C GLU A 73 -0.54 -12.45 2.06
N LEU A 74 0.08 -11.42 1.46
CA LEU A 74 0.94 -11.57 0.28
C LEU A 74 2.18 -12.41 0.62
N GLU A 75 2.88 -12.12 1.72
CA GLU A 75 4.05 -12.90 2.16
C GLU A 75 3.73 -14.38 2.44
N LYS A 76 2.56 -14.67 3.03
CA LYS A 76 2.13 -16.07 3.27
C LYS A 76 1.83 -16.81 1.99
N GLU A 77 1.22 -16.13 1.02
CA GLU A 77 0.96 -16.73 -0.28
C GLU A 77 2.26 -16.99 -1.06
N PHE A 78 3.31 -16.17 -0.89
CA PHE A 78 4.60 -16.36 -1.58
C PHE A 78 5.51 -17.37 -0.90
N ASN A 79 5.61 -17.31 0.43
CA ASN A 79 6.51 -18.18 1.19
C ASN A 79 5.87 -19.53 1.54
N GLY A 80 4.57 -19.70 1.30
CA GLY A 80 3.81 -20.93 1.52
C GLY A 80 3.78 -21.91 0.33
N GLU A 81 4.37 -21.55 -0.81
CA GLU A 81 4.56 -22.43 -1.98
C GLU A 81 5.97 -23.08 -2.03
N SER A 82 6.58 -23.33 -0.86
CA SER A 82 7.83 -24.12 -0.72
C SER A 82 7.58 -25.47 -0.04
#